data_AF-A0A0N8TCQ0-F1
#
_entry.id   AF-A0A0N8TCQ0-F1
#
_cell.length_a   1.000
_cell.length_b   1.000
_cell.length_c   1.000
_cell.angle_alpha   90.00
_cell.angle_beta   90.00
_cell.angle_gamma   90.00
#
_symmetry.space_group_name_H-M   'P 1'
#
loop_
_entity.id
_entity.type
_entity.pdbx_description
1 polymer ?
#
loop_
_entity_poly.entity_id
_entity_poly.type
_entity_poly.pdbx_seq_one_letter_code
_entity_poly.pdbx_strand_id
1 'polypeptide(L)'
;MQPPKKYSVVMVGLDGEHTLYPMKEWCRQNPSEAPPLNPNETNSQALRRGFIRLGWLTEETDTQVLILRPGTPQKTVEVIENEDLPLDEQDTPDSDRETVFELEWQLRDFIAHNIETLRVDGKALRLYVDDIGRDGVEYPTGVGPIDILALDSDDSFVVFELKRGRVADKAIGQISRYMGWIKKNLAKGKMVKGVIVAKSISSNLRHAIVAVPNVSLFEYEVAFSLNQIQEADESL
;
A
#
# COMPACT_ATOMS: atom_id res chain seq x y z
N MET A 1 -1.35 19.18 -3.97
CA MET A 1 -2.40 19.11 -2.92
C MET A 1 -2.13 17.87 -2.11
N GLN A 2 -2.18 17.93 -0.77
CA GLN A 2 -2.11 16.70 0.03
C GLN A 2 -3.36 15.85 -0.24
N PRO A 3 -3.23 14.51 -0.34
CA PRO A 3 -4.38 13.64 -0.50
C PRO A 3 -5.36 13.80 0.68
N PRO A 4 -6.67 13.63 0.46
CA PRO A 4 -7.65 13.75 1.52
C PRO A 4 -7.39 12.71 2.61
N LYS A 5 -7.24 13.17 3.86
CA LYS A 5 -7.01 12.29 5.01
C LYS A 5 -8.27 11.49 5.33
N LYS A 6 -8.11 10.20 5.62
CA LYS A 6 -9.19 9.35 6.15
C LYS A 6 -9.43 9.68 7.63
N TYR A 7 -10.67 9.61 8.09
CA TYR A 7 -11.03 9.88 9.49
C TYR A 7 -11.57 8.60 10.11
N SER A 8 -10.95 8.13 11.18
CA SER A 8 -11.25 6.85 11.80
C SER A 8 -11.45 7.00 13.31
N VAL A 9 -12.44 6.32 13.88
CA VAL A 9 -12.63 6.18 15.32
C VAL A 9 -11.93 4.92 15.78
N VAL A 10 -11.07 5.06 16.78
CA VAL A 10 -10.33 3.96 17.39
C VAL A 10 -11.13 3.42 18.57
N MET A 11 -11.42 2.13 18.55
CA MET A 11 -12.03 1.40 19.66
C MET A 11 -11.00 0.42 20.21
N VAL A 12 -10.78 0.44 21.52
CA VAL A 12 -9.84 -0.47 22.19
C VAL A 12 -10.66 -1.49 23.00
N GLY A 13 -10.46 -2.77 22.71
CA GLY A 13 -11.01 -3.91 23.44
C GLY A 13 -10.37 -4.08 24.82
N LEU A 14 -10.99 -4.91 25.65
CA LEU A 14 -10.56 -5.17 27.04
C LEU A 14 -9.20 -5.89 27.13
N ASP A 15 -8.81 -6.57 26.05
CA ASP A 15 -7.54 -7.27 25.83
C ASP A 15 -6.45 -6.36 25.22
N GLY A 16 -6.78 -5.10 24.91
CA GLY A 16 -5.86 -4.16 24.27
C GLY A 16 -5.82 -4.28 22.75
N GLU A 17 -6.64 -5.14 22.13
CA GLU A 17 -6.85 -5.14 20.69
C GLU A 17 -7.56 -3.84 20.28
N HIS A 18 -7.27 -3.32 19.10
CA HIS A 18 -7.90 -2.08 18.65
C HIS A 18 -8.49 -2.24 17.25
N THR A 19 -9.63 -1.59 17.02
CA THR A 19 -10.37 -1.64 15.77
C THR A 19 -10.61 -0.21 15.28
N LEU A 20 -10.39 0.02 14.00
CA LEU A 20 -10.62 1.30 13.35
C LEU A 20 -11.95 1.29 12.60
N TYR A 21 -12.82 2.23 12.94
CA TYR A 21 -14.10 2.40 12.25
C TYR A 21 -14.10 3.70 11.43
N PRO A 22 -14.58 3.71 10.18
CA PRO A 22 -14.77 4.96 9.44
C PRO A 22 -15.64 5.92 10.25
N MET A 23 -15.13 7.13 10.54
CA MET A 23 -15.71 8.02 11.55
C MET A 23 -17.20 8.31 11.30
N LYS A 24 -17.59 8.57 10.05
CA LYS A 24 -18.99 8.84 9.71
C LYS A 24 -19.90 7.64 9.92
N GLU A 25 -19.41 6.44 9.59
CA GLU A 25 -20.16 5.21 9.81
C GLU A 25 -20.30 4.92 11.30
N TRP A 26 -19.21 5.05 12.05
CA TRP A 26 -19.24 4.90 13.50
C TRP A 26 -20.23 5.86 14.16
N CYS A 27 -20.31 7.13 13.72
CA CYS A 27 -21.28 8.08 14.24
C CYS A 27 -22.74 7.68 13.98
N ARG A 28 -23.03 7.01 12.86
CA ARG A 28 -24.39 6.50 12.56
C ARG A 28 -24.78 5.38 13.51
N GLN A 29 -23.83 4.50 13.80
CA GLN A 29 -24.05 3.33 14.64
C GLN A 29 -24.07 3.67 16.14
N ASN A 30 -23.40 4.77 16.54
CA ASN A 30 -23.21 5.18 17.94
C ASN A 30 -23.71 6.61 18.22
N PRO A 31 -24.98 6.93 17.95
CA PRO A 31 -25.49 8.32 18.04
C PRO A 31 -25.45 8.90 19.46
N SER A 32 -25.45 8.05 20.50
CA SER A 32 -25.35 8.49 21.90
C SER A 32 -23.94 8.92 22.31
N GLU A 33 -22.91 8.46 21.59
CA GLU A 33 -21.50 8.76 21.88
C GLU A 33 -20.88 9.69 20.83
N ALA A 34 -21.53 9.83 19.67
CA ALA A 34 -21.11 10.72 18.61
C ALA A 34 -21.42 12.20 18.92
N PRO A 35 -20.70 13.14 18.26
CA PRO A 35 -21.09 14.54 18.27
C PRO A 35 -22.55 14.72 17.80
N PRO A 36 -23.32 15.67 18.36
CA PRO A 36 -24.72 15.93 17.98
C PRO A 36 -24.79 16.67 16.63
N LEU A 37 -24.26 16.05 15.59
CA LEU A 37 -24.15 16.54 14.22
C LEU A 37 -24.59 15.41 13.29
N ASN A 38 -25.35 15.73 12.24
CA ASN A 38 -25.78 14.74 11.26
C ASN A 38 -24.57 14.28 10.40
N PRO A 39 -24.14 13.00 10.47
CA PRO A 39 -22.95 12.52 9.73
C PRO A 39 -23.11 12.53 8.20
N ASN A 40 -24.35 12.52 7.71
CA ASN A 40 -24.66 12.54 6.28
C ASN A 40 -24.55 13.95 5.68
N GLU A 41 -24.77 14.99 6.49
CA GLU A 41 -24.77 16.40 6.04
C GLU A 41 -23.50 17.15 6.47
N THR A 42 -22.77 16.62 7.46
CA THR A 42 -21.60 17.28 8.05
C THR A 42 -20.30 16.76 7.44
N ASN A 43 -19.34 17.65 7.16
CA ASN A 43 -18.00 17.25 6.69
C ASN A 43 -17.12 16.66 7.82
N SER A 44 -16.08 15.91 7.45
CA SER A 44 -15.24 15.20 8.43
C SER A 44 -14.50 16.12 9.40
N GLN A 45 -14.15 17.32 8.99
CA GLN A 45 -13.45 18.28 9.86
C GLN A 45 -14.39 18.87 10.93
N ALA A 46 -15.66 19.09 10.59
CA ALA A 46 -16.67 19.51 11.55
C ALA A 46 -17.03 18.40 12.55
N LEU A 47 -17.09 17.14 12.10
CA LEU A 47 -17.24 15.98 13.00
C LEU A 47 -16.03 15.84 13.93
N ARG A 48 -14.80 15.96 13.42
CA ARG A 48 -13.56 15.99 14.23
C ARG A 48 -13.63 17.04 15.34
N ARG A 49 -14.02 18.28 15.01
CA ARG A 49 -14.21 19.35 16.02
C ARG A 49 -15.31 19.00 17.03
N GLY A 50 -16.35 18.30 16.58
CA GLY A 50 -17.39 17.75 17.45
C GLY A 50 -16.81 16.79 18.49
N PHE A 51 -15.98 15.83 18.08
CA PHE A 51 -15.33 14.88 18.97
C PHE A 51 -14.42 15.56 19.99
N ILE A 52 -13.62 16.54 19.56
CA ILE A 52 -12.77 17.34 20.46
C ILE A 52 -13.61 18.01 21.56
N ARG A 53 -14.79 18.54 21.22
CA ARG A 53 -15.71 19.15 22.21
C ARG A 53 -16.30 18.14 23.20
N LEU A 54 -16.41 16.88 22.81
CA LEU A 54 -16.80 15.78 23.70
C LEU A 54 -15.63 15.26 24.55
N GLY A 55 -14.45 15.87 24.46
CA GLY A 55 -13.26 15.49 25.22
C GLY A 55 -12.42 14.36 24.59
N TRP A 56 -12.77 13.93 23.39
CA TRP A 56 -11.99 12.93 22.65
C TRP A 56 -10.69 13.54 22.12
N LEU A 57 -9.64 12.73 22.06
CA LEU A 57 -8.35 13.14 21.50
C LEU A 57 -8.34 12.90 20.00
N THR A 58 -7.54 13.69 19.28
CA THR A 58 -7.32 13.46 17.85
C THR A 58 -5.85 13.46 17.55
N GLU A 59 -5.38 12.39 16.92
CA GLU A 59 -4.01 12.28 16.42
C GLU A 59 -4.05 12.33 14.89
N GLU A 60 -3.10 13.04 14.30
CA GLU A 60 -3.05 13.28 12.87
C GLU A 60 -1.79 12.67 12.30
N THR A 61 -1.95 11.70 11.41
CA THR A 61 -0.87 11.12 10.62
C THR A 61 -0.86 11.75 9.23
N ASP A 62 0.11 11.36 8.40
CA ASP A 62 0.19 11.85 7.03
C ASP A 62 -1.02 11.44 6.18
N THR A 63 -1.70 10.35 6.53
CA THR A 63 -2.79 9.78 5.72
C THR A 63 -4.13 9.73 6.44
N GLN A 64 -4.15 9.89 7.76
CA GLN A 64 -5.36 9.72 8.57
C GLN A 64 -5.46 10.72 9.72
N VAL A 65 -6.69 10.87 10.22
CA VAL A 65 -7.00 11.48 11.50
C VAL A 65 -7.67 10.41 12.36
N LEU A 66 -7.01 10.07 13.47
CA LEU A 66 -7.50 9.11 14.45
C LEU A 66 -8.28 9.84 15.53
N ILE A 67 -9.49 9.37 15.83
CA ILE A 67 -10.36 9.86 16.89
C ILE A 67 -10.32 8.86 18.04
N LEU A 68 -9.76 9.27 19.18
CA LEU A 68 -9.42 8.40 20.31
C LEU A 68 -10.33 8.72 21.50
N ARG A 69 -10.87 7.68 22.15
CA ARG A 69 -11.65 7.85 23.37
C ARG A 69 -10.79 8.49 24.47
N PRO A 70 -11.39 9.33 25.34
CA PRO A 70 -10.70 9.82 26.53
C PRO A 70 -10.15 8.65 27.36
N GLY A 71 -8.87 8.71 27.74
CA GLY A 71 -8.20 7.65 28.50
C GLY A 71 -7.56 6.54 27.66
N THR A 72 -7.57 6.63 26.33
CA THR A 72 -6.82 5.71 25.47
C THR A 72 -5.30 5.81 25.77
N PRO A 73 -4.60 4.71 26.08
CA PRO A 73 -3.17 4.74 26.35
C PRO A 73 -2.36 5.24 25.15
N GLN A 74 -1.33 6.06 25.40
CA GLN A 74 -0.46 6.62 24.37
C GLN A 74 0.23 5.54 23.50
N LYS A 75 0.54 4.39 24.12
CA LYS A 75 1.12 3.23 23.46
C LYS A 75 0.22 2.64 22.36
N THR A 76 -1.09 2.84 22.44
CA THR A 76 -2.05 2.37 21.42
C THR A 76 -1.92 3.17 20.10
N VAL A 77 -1.58 4.47 20.19
CA VAL A 77 -1.36 5.32 19.00
C VAL A 77 -0.12 4.87 18.23
N GLU A 78 0.97 4.56 18.94
CA GLU A 78 2.20 4.05 18.34
C GLU A 78 2.01 2.67 17.68
N VAL A 79 1.13 1.81 18.23
CA VAL A 79 0.82 0.51 17.62
C VAL A 79 -0.01 0.70 16.33
N ILE A 80 -0.98 1.62 16.31
CA ILE A 80 -1.80 1.93 15.11
C ILE A 80 -0.96 2.50 13.97
N GLU A 81 0.08 3.30 14.27
CA GLU A 81 0.99 3.83 13.26
C GLU A 81 1.88 2.74 12.61
N ASN A 82 2.12 1.65 13.35
CA ASN A 82 2.99 0.54 13.00
C ASN A 82 2.24 -0.68 12.45
N GLU A 83 0.93 -0.76 12.66
CA GLU A 83 0.10 -1.73 11.97
C GLU A 83 -0.04 -1.31 10.51
N ASP A 84 0.59 -2.12 9.64
CA ASP A 84 0.00 -2.43 8.35
C ASP A 84 -1.44 -2.82 8.64
N LEU A 85 -2.39 -1.89 8.53
CA LEU A 85 -3.77 -2.30 8.33
C LEU A 85 -3.71 -3.15 7.07
N PRO A 86 -3.92 -4.48 7.16
CA PRO A 86 -4.43 -5.13 5.97
C PRO A 86 -5.67 -4.31 5.61
N LEU A 87 -5.82 -3.97 4.34
CA LEU A 87 -7.18 -3.82 3.87
C LEU A 87 -7.76 -5.21 4.10
N ASP A 88 -8.39 -5.43 5.26
CA ASP A 88 -9.00 -6.70 5.55
C ASP A 88 -9.98 -6.92 4.40
N GLU A 89 -9.71 -7.98 3.64
CA GLU A 89 -10.56 -8.49 2.57
C GLU A 89 -11.94 -8.92 3.09
N GLN A 90 -12.31 -8.58 4.33
CA GLN A 90 -13.60 -8.88 4.95
C GLN A 90 -14.47 -7.62 5.14
N ASP A 91 -13.89 -6.41 5.20
CA ASP A 91 -14.64 -5.15 5.45
C ASP A 91 -14.63 -4.14 4.29
N THR A 92 -13.89 -4.40 3.21
CA THR A 92 -14.02 -3.60 1.97
C THR A 92 -15.27 -4.03 1.20
N PRO A 93 -16.14 -3.12 0.71
CA PRO A 93 -17.22 -3.51 -0.21
C PRO A 93 -16.65 -4.28 -1.40
N ASP A 94 -17.35 -5.29 -1.91
CA ASP A 94 -16.84 -6.13 -3.02
C ASP A 94 -16.45 -5.30 -4.25
N SER A 95 -17.18 -4.22 -4.53
CA SER A 95 -16.84 -3.28 -5.62
C SER A 95 -15.50 -2.58 -5.41
N ASP A 96 -15.19 -2.23 -4.16
CA ASP A 96 -13.93 -1.59 -3.82
C ASP A 96 -12.80 -2.61 -3.88
N ARG A 97 -13.03 -3.89 -3.50
CA ARG A 97 -12.06 -4.99 -3.61
C ARG A 97 -11.71 -5.33 -5.05
N GLU A 98 -12.70 -5.38 -5.93
CA GLU A 98 -12.51 -5.67 -7.35
C GLU A 98 -11.70 -4.55 -8.01
N THR A 99 -12.06 -3.28 -7.79
CA THR A 99 -11.28 -2.11 -8.26
C THR A 99 -9.84 -2.10 -7.71
N VAL A 100 -9.69 -2.53 -6.47
CA VAL A 100 -8.42 -2.66 -5.73
C VAL A 100 -7.52 -3.71 -6.38
N PHE A 101 -8.07 -4.88 -6.67
CA PHE A 101 -7.37 -5.98 -7.32
C PHE A 101 -6.99 -5.60 -8.76
N GLU A 102 -7.90 -4.97 -9.50
CA GLU A 102 -7.64 -4.48 -10.86
C GLU A 102 -6.45 -3.52 -10.91
N LEU A 103 -6.32 -2.59 -9.95
CA LEU A 103 -5.21 -1.62 -9.96
C LEU A 103 -3.84 -2.28 -9.66
N GLU A 104 -3.80 -3.36 -8.87
CA GLU A 104 -2.55 -4.08 -8.59
C GLU A 104 -2.03 -4.80 -9.84
N TRP A 105 -2.95 -5.45 -10.56
CA TRP A 105 -2.66 -6.10 -11.83
C TRP A 105 -2.24 -5.07 -12.89
N GLN A 106 -2.95 -3.95 -12.96
CA GLN A 106 -2.59 -2.85 -13.85
C GLN A 106 -1.21 -2.28 -13.55
N LEU A 107 -0.84 -2.09 -12.28
CA LEU A 107 0.49 -1.61 -11.90
C LEU A 107 1.58 -2.61 -12.31
N ARG A 108 1.37 -3.90 -12.03
CA ARG A 108 2.29 -4.97 -12.42
C ARG A 108 2.47 -4.99 -13.93
N ASP A 109 1.38 -5.06 -14.67
CA ASP A 109 1.42 -5.15 -16.12
C ASP A 109 2.06 -3.89 -16.70
N PHE A 110 1.74 -2.70 -16.18
CA PHE A 110 2.40 -1.45 -16.58
C PHE A 110 3.92 -1.50 -16.36
N ILE A 111 4.37 -1.93 -15.18
CA ILE A 111 5.81 -2.05 -14.87
C ILE A 111 6.46 -3.10 -15.78
N ALA A 112 5.84 -4.26 -15.98
CA ALA A 112 6.38 -5.33 -16.82
C ALA A 112 6.53 -4.88 -18.28
N HIS A 113 5.52 -4.21 -18.84
CA HIS A 113 5.57 -3.67 -20.20
C HIS A 113 6.63 -2.56 -20.38
N ASN A 114 6.92 -1.82 -19.31
CA ASN A 114 7.89 -0.70 -19.33
C ASN A 114 9.18 -1.04 -18.58
N ILE A 115 9.48 -2.32 -18.34
CA ILE A 115 10.59 -2.74 -17.47
C ILE A 115 11.94 -2.18 -17.93
N GLU A 116 12.12 -2.05 -19.25
CA GLU A 116 13.33 -1.52 -19.87
C GLU A 116 13.56 -0.02 -19.62
N THR A 117 12.52 0.70 -19.19
CA THR A 117 12.63 2.12 -18.81
C THR A 117 13.11 2.29 -17.36
N LEU A 118 12.93 1.27 -16.52
CA LEU A 118 13.29 1.32 -15.11
C LEU A 118 14.78 1.08 -14.88
N ARG A 119 15.28 1.65 -13.79
CA ARG A 119 16.66 1.49 -13.36
C ARG A 119 16.70 1.10 -11.89
N VAL A 120 17.44 0.04 -11.56
CA VAL A 120 17.74 -0.37 -10.18
C VAL A 120 19.24 -0.34 -10.02
N ASP A 121 19.73 0.43 -9.04
CA ASP A 121 21.15 0.76 -8.86
C ASP A 121 21.83 1.31 -10.14
N GLY A 122 21.09 2.10 -10.91
CA GLY A 122 21.56 2.68 -12.17
C GLY A 122 21.61 1.72 -13.37
N LYS A 123 21.20 0.46 -13.21
CA LYS A 123 21.24 -0.55 -14.28
C LYS A 123 19.90 -0.73 -14.97
N ALA A 124 19.95 -0.88 -16.29
CA ALA A 124 18.79 -1.23 -17.11
C ALA A 124 18.30 -2.63 -16.78
N LEU A 125 16.99 -2.83 -16.91
CA LEU A 125 16.33 -4.10 -16.63
C LEU A 125 15.73 -4.69 -17.91
N ARG A 126 15.56 -6.01 -17.89
CA ARG A 126 14.75 -6.75 -18.85
C ARG A 126 13.96 -7.81 -18.11
N LEU A 127 12.78 -8.16 -18.63
CA LEU A 127 11.98 -9.24 -18.05
C LEU A 127 12.76 -10.56 -18.13
N TYR A 128 12.69 -11.36 -17.06
CA TYR A 128 13.23 -12.71 -17.09
C TYR A 128 12.38 -13.57 -18.02
N VAL A 129 13.02 -14.50 -18.74
CA VAL A 129 12.34 -15.53 -19.52
C VAL A 129 13.05 -16.84 -19.22
N ASP A 130 12.29 -17.86 -18.84
CA ASP A 130 12.84 -19.17 -18.52
C ASP A 130 13.08 -20.04 -19.77
N ASP A 131 13.62 -21.24 -19.57
CA ASP A 131 14.00 -22.16 -20.64
C ASP A 131 12.80 -22.67 -21.47
N ILE A 132 11.56 -22.52 -20.97
CA ILE A 132 10.33 -22.90 -21.69
C ILE A 132 9.60 -21.69 -22.28
N GLY A 133 10.20 -20.50 -22.19
CA GLY A 133 9.63 -19.26 -22.73
C GLY A 133 8.60 -18.59 -21.83
N ARG A 134 8.44 -19.00 -20.57
CA ARG A 134 7.59 -18.28 -19.61
C ARG A 134 8.30 -17.00 -19.19
N ASP A 135 7.57 -15.90 -19.24
CA ASP A 135 8.08 -14.61 -18.79
C ASP A 135 8.06 -14.46 -17.26
N GLY A 136 8.67 -13.38 -16.78
CA GLY A 136 8.86 -13.10 -15.38
C GLY A 136 7.63 -12.54 -14.65
N VAL A 137 6.48 -12.37 -15.31
CA VAL A 137 5.27 -11.84 -14.66
C VAL A 137 4.57 -12.96 -13.90
N GLU A 138 4.18 -12.70 -12.65
CA GLU A 138 3.61 -13.71 -11.75
C GLU A 138 4.45 -15.00 -11.70
N TYR A 139 5.77 -14.86 -11.73
CA TYR A 139 6.68 -15.98 -11.92
C TYR A 139 6.52 -17.01 -10.78
N PRO A 140 6.12 -18.25 -11.09
CA PRO A 140 5.74 -19.21 -10.06
C PRO A 140 6.97 -19.74 -9.32
N THR A 141 6.89 -19.78 -7.99
CA THR A 141 7.92 -20.38 -7.14
C THR A 141 7.32 -21.31 -6.09
N GLY A 142 8.18 -22.07 -5.40
CA GLY A 142 7.76 -22.92 -4.29
C GLY A 142 7.34 -22.16 -3.02
N VAL A 143 7.43 -20.82 -3.01
CA VAL A 143 7.06 -19.97 -1.87
C VAL A 143 6.00 -18.92 -2.22
N GLY A 144 5.34 -19.07 -3.37
CA GLY A 144 4.37 -18.13 -3.93
C GLY A 144 4.82 -17.53 -5.26
N PRO A 145 3.91 -16.93 -6.04
CA PRO A 145 4.28 -16.20 -7.25
C PRO A 145 5.05 -14.92 -6.89
N ILE A 146 6.05 -14.59 -7.70
CA ILE A 146 6.74 -13.29 -7.67
C ILE A 146 6.00 -12.36 -8.64
N ASP A 147 5.67 -11.14 -8.24
CA ASP A 147 4.92 -10.22 -9.10
C ASP A 147 5.64 -9.97 -10.44
N ILE A 148 6.93 -9.61 -10.37
CA ILE A 148 7.80 -9.47 -11.55
C ILE A 148 9.20 -9.97 -11.23
N LEU A 149 9.71 -10.88 -12.06
CA LEU A 149 11.09 -11.34 -12.07
C LEU A 149 11.81 -10.77 -13.28
N ALA A 150 12.91 -10.06 -13.05
CA ALA A 150 13.70 -9.41 -14.07
C ALA A 150 15.20 -9.75 -13.93
N LEU A 151 15.96 -9.35 -14.94
CA LEU A 151 17.42 -9.34 -14.93
C LEU A 151 17.91 -7.91 -15.14
N ASP A 152 18.95 -7.52 -14.40
CA ASP A 152 19.69 -6.28 -14.68
C ASP A 152 20.71 -6.48 -15.82
N SER A 153 21.34 -5.39 -16.24
CA SER A 153 22.34 -5.39 -17.32
C SER A 153 23.57 -6.28 -17.06
N ASP A 154 23.78 -6.72 -15.82
CA ASP A 154 24.87 -7.62 -15.42
C ASP A 154 24.36 -9.05 -15.21
N ASP A 155 23.16 -9.35 -15.71
CA ASP A 155 22.41 -10.59 -15.50
C ASP A 155 22.16 -10.94 -14.02
N SER A 156 22.12 -9.96 -13.13
CA SER A 156 21.68 -10.19 -11.75
C SER A 156 20.15 -10.28 -11.70
N PHE A 157 19.61 -11.17 -10.87
CA PHE A 157 18.18 -11.28 -10.68
C PHE A 157 17.64 -10.10 -9.89
N VAL A 158 16.51 -9.56 -10.33
CA VAL A 158 15.78 -8.50 -9.65
C VAL A 158 14.35 -8.99 -9.41
N VAL A 159 14.00 -9.15 -8.15
CA VAL A 159 12.69 -9.62 -7.69
C VAL A 159 11.87 -8.40 -7.29
N PHE A 160 10.70 -8.20 -7.89
CA PHE A 160 9.78 -7.14 -7.50
C PHE A 160 8.65 -7.69 -6.62
N GLU A 161 8.37 -6.96 -5.56
CA GLU A 161 7.17 -7.08 -4.72
C GLU A 161 6.40 -5.77 -4.82
N LEU A 162 5.18 -5.82 -5.33
CA LEU A 162 4.33 -4.66 -5.54
C LEU A 162 3.28 -4.58 -4.43
N LYS A 163 2.99 -3.35 -4.01
CA LYS A 163 2.00 -3.08 -2.96
C LYS A 163 1.19 -1.86 -3.31
N ARG A 164 -0.13 -1.98 -3.26
CA ARG A 164 -1.02 -0.89 -3.67
C ARG A 164 -1.08 0.26 -2.65
N GLY A 165 -0.75 0.01 -1.39
CA GLY A 165 -0.91 0.93 -0.26
C GLY A 165 0.39 1.35 0.42
N ARG A 166 0.26 1.78 1.68
CA ARG A 166 1.41 1.91 2.59
C ARG A 166 1.90 0.51 2.96
N VAL A 167 3.21 0.36 3.10
CA VAL A 167 3.84 -0.92 3.43
C VAL A 167 4.71 -0.77 4.67
N ALA A 168 4.53 -1.67 5.63
CA ALA A 168 5.38 -1.89 6.78
C ALA A 168 6.14 -3.22 6.63
N ASP A 169 6.57 -3.81 7.74
CA ASP A 169 7.66 -4.79 7.75
C ASP A 169 7.30 -6.14 7.12
N LYS A 170 6.01 -6.45 6.90
CA LYS A 170 5.57 -7.73 6.30
C LYS A 170 6.15 -7.96 4.90
N ALA A 171 6.34 -6.89 4.11
CA ALA A 171 6.94 -7.00 2.78
C ALA A 171 8.39 -7.49 2.81
N ILE A 172 9.11 -7.26 3.91
CA ILE A 172 10.48 -7.76 4.10
C ILE A 172 10.49 -9.28 4.13
N GLY A 173 9.53 -9.89 4.84
CA GLY A 173 9.40 -11.34 4.90
C GLY A 173 9.06 -11.95 3.53
N GLN A 174 8.20 -11.28 2.76
CA GLN A 174 7.85 -11.71 1.40
C GLN A 174 9.04 -11.63 0.45
N ILE A 175 9.66 -10.45 0.32
CA ILE A 175 10.79 -10.26 -0.59
C ILE A 175 11.97 -11.18 -0.22
N SER A 176 12.23 -11.38 1.09
CA SER A 176 13.31 -12.26 1.56
C SER A 176 13.08 -13.72 1.17
N ARG A 177 11.83 -14.21 1.24
CA ARG A 177 11.49 -15.58 0.81
C ARG A 177 11.72 -15.76 -0.68
N TYR A 178 11.27 -14.82 -1.50
CA TYR A 178 11.44 -14.86 -2.96
C TYR A 178 12.92 -14.80 -3.35
N MET A 179 13.66 -13.82 -2.82
CA MET A 179 15.10 -13.72 -3.07
C MET A 179 15.84 -14.99 -2.66
N GLY A 180 15.51 -15.58 -1.51
CA GLY A 180 16.09 -16.84 -1.05
C GLY A 180 15.78 -18.01 -1.99
N TRP A 181 14.55 -18.11 -2.48
CA TRP A 181 14.16 -19.14 -3.43
C TRP A 181 14.89 -18.98 -4.77
N ILE A 182 14.99 -17.76 -5.30
CA ILE A 182 15.73 -17.47 -6.55
C ILE A 182 17.22 -17.79 -6.37
N LYS A 183 17.84 -17.37 -5.26
CA LYS A 183 19.24 -17.70 -4.94
C LYS A 183 19.50 -19.20 -4.97
N LYS A 184 18.60 -19.99 -4.39
CA LYS A 184 18.74 -21.44 -4.27
C LYS A 184 18.52 -22.18 -5.60
N ASN A 185 17.56 -21.73 -6.43
CA ASN A 185 17.07 -22.52 -7.55
C ASN A 185 17.52 -22.00 -8.92
N LEU A 186 17.64 -20.68 -9.11
CA LEU A 186 17.86 -20.07 -10.43
C LEU A 186 19.17 -19.28 -10.54
N ALA A 187 19.61 -18.64 -9.46
CA ALA A 187 20.69 -17.67 -9.52
C ALA A 187 22.04 -18.26 -9.94
N LYS A 188 22.32 -19.52 -9.61
CA LYS A 188 23.60 -20.21 -9.94
C LYS A 188 24.84 -19.35 -9.57
N GLY A 189 24.79 -18.69 -8.41
CA GLY A 189 25.86 -17.80 -7.93
C GLY A 189 25.77 -16.34 -8.39
N LYS A 190 24.84 -16.00 -9.30
CA LYS A 190 24.54 -14.61 -9.67
C LYS A 190 23.92 -13.85 -8.49
N MET A 191 24.06 -12.53 -8.51
CA MET A 191 23.46 -11.66 -7.51
C MET A 191 21.93 -11.68 -7.61
N VAL A 192 21.27 -11.57 -6.47
CA VAL A 192 19.80 -11.44 -6.38
C VAL A 192 19.49 -10.22 -5.55
N LYS A 193 18.71 -9.30 -6.13
CA LYS A 193 18.24 -8.05 -5.56
C LYS A 193 16.73 -8.11 -5.37
N GLY A 194 16.24 -7.45 -4.33
CA GLY A 194 14.83 -7.25 -4.08
C GLY A 194 14.43 -5.80 -4.33
N VAL A 195 13.24 -5.59 -4.85
CA VAL A 195 12.65 -4.28 -5.06
C VAL A 195 11.25 -4.31 -4.48
N ILE A 196 10.97 -3.45 -3.51
CA ILE A 196 9.61 -3.25 -3.01
C ILE A 196 9.10 -1.96 -3.61
N VAL A 197 7.96 -2.03 -4.30
CA VAL A 197 7.27 -0.87 -4.89
C VAL A 197 5.96 -0.66 -4.17
N ALA A 198 5.74 0.53 -3.63
CA ALA A 198 4.53 0.85 -2.87
C ALA A 198 3.96 2.22 -3.26
N LYS A 199 2.72 2.53 -2.88
CA LYS A 199 2.22 3.91 -3.01
C LYS A 199 2.87 4.82 -1.98
N SER A 200 3.17 4.28 -0.81
CA SER A 200 3.91 4.98 0.25
C SER A 200 4.72 3.98 1.06
N ILE A 201 5.92 4.38 1.45
CA ILE A 201 6.85 3.57 2.23
C ILE A 201 6.94 4.13 3.64
N SER A 202 6.69 3.28 4.65
CA SER A 202 6.79 3.69 6.05
C SER A 202 8.24 3.98 6.47
N SER A 203 8.43 4.88 7.45
CA SER A 203 9.73 5.14 8.06
C SER A 203 10.34 3.86 8.62
N ASN A 204 9.56 3.00 9.26
CA ASN A 204 10.03 1.72 9.80
C ASN A 204 10.59 0.81 8.72
N LEU A 205 9.88 0.65 7.59
CA LEU A 205 10.39 -0.13 6.46
C LEU A 205 11.70 0.44 5.93
N ARG A 206 11.85 1.77 5.87
CA ARG A 206 13.12 2.42 5.49
C ARG A 206 14.26 2.09 6.46
N HIS A 207 13.98 2.01 7.77
CA HIS A 207 14.99 1.59 8.76
C HIS A 207 15.28 0.10 8.66
N ALA A 208 14.26 -0.73 8.47
CA ALA A 208 14.38 -2.17 8.46
C ALA A 208 15.22 -2.66 7.27
N ILE A 209 15.08 -2.04 6.08
CA ILE A 209 15.93 -2.41 4.93
C ILE A 209 17.42 -2.07 5.13
N VAL A 210 17.79 -1.21 6.08
CA VAL A 210 19.21 -0.97 6.40
C VAL A 210 19.89 -2.27 6.86
N ALA A 211 19.14 -3.15 7.54
CA ALA A 211 19.63 -4.45 7.98
C ALA A 211 19.49 -5.55 6.92
N VAL A 212 18.80 -5.29 5.79
CA VAL A 212 18.49 -6.28 4.76
C VAL A 212 19.25 -5.93 3.47
N PRO A 213 20.32 -6.66 3.13
CA PRO A 213 21.16 -6.30 2.00
C PRO A 213 20.45 -6.51 0.66
N ASN A 214 20.82 -5.69 -0.33
CA ASN A 214 20.36 -5.78 -1.72
C ASN A 214 18.84 -5.63 -1.88
N VAL A 215 18.19 -4.82 -1.03
CA VAL A 215 16.78 -4.45 -1.17
C VAL A 215 16.67 -2.94 -1.42
N SER A 216 15.96 -2.58 -2.48
CA SER A 216 15.64 -1.19 -2.83
C SER A 216 14.15 -0.92 -2.64
N LEU A 217 13.81 0.31 -2.26
CA LEU A 217 12.42 0.76 -2.07
C LEU A 217 12.08 1.80 -3.14
N PHE A 218 10.89 1.69 -3.71
CA PHE A 218 10.34 2.66 -4.65
C PHE A 218 8.93 3.03 -4.24
N GLU A 219 8.61 4.32 -4.37
CA GLU A 219 7.24 4.80 -4.34
C GLU A 219 6.75 5.02 -5.77
N TYR A 220 5.49 4.68 -6.06
CA TYR A 220 4.86 4.99 -7.34
C TYR A 220 3.77 6.04 -7.17
N GLU A 221 3.58 6.85 -8.22
CA GLU A 221 2.50 7.82 -8.34
C GLU A 221 1.73 7.58 -9.64
N VAL A 222 0.43 7.85 -9.61
CA VAL A 222 -0.44 7.76 -10.80
C VAL A 222 -0.91 9.17 -11.15
N ALA A 223 -0.64 9.60 -12.38
CA ALA A 223 -1.07 10.88 -12.92
C ALA A 223 -2.05 10.69 -14.08
N PHE A 224 -3.24 11.28 -13.98
CA PHE A 224 -4.23 11.31 -15.04
C PHE A 224 -4.49 12.73 -15.52
N SER A 225 -4.67 12.89 -16.83
CA SER A 225 -5.12 14.14 -17.44
C SER A 225 -6.22 13.83 -18.46
N LEU A 226 -7.23 14.68 -18.51
CA LEU A 226 -8.32 14.61 -19.48
C LEU A 226 -8.29 15.89 -20.31
N ASN A 227 -8.29 15.72 -21.64
CA ASN A 227 -8.35 16.82 -22.57
C ASN A 227 -9.67 16.72 -23.33
N GLN A 228 -10.50 17.75 -23.24
CA GLN A 228 -11.73 17.82 -24.02
C GLN A 228 -11.38 18.01 -25.49
N ILE A 229 -11.93 17.17 -26.35
CA ILE A 229 -11.81 17.29 -27.81
C ILE A 229 -13.12 17.85 -28.36
N GLN A 230 -13.04 18.72 -29.37
CA GLN A 230 -14.22 19.25 -30.06
C GLN A 230 -14.85 18.16 -30.94
N GLU A 231 -16.15 18.25 -31.14
CA GLU A 231 -16.88 17.41 -32.10
C GLU A 231 -16.32 17.64 -33.51
N ALA A 232 -16.31 16.60 -34.35
CA ALA A 232 -15.86 16.73 -35.73
C ALA A 232 -16.77 17.71 -36.49
N ASP A 233 -16.19 18.59 -37.31
CA ASP A 233 -16.97 19.47 -38.19
C ASP A 233 -17.87 18.63 -39.09
N GLU A 234 -19.18 18.95 -39.12
CA GLU A 234 -20.07 18.51 -40.19
C GLU A 234 -19.56 19.17 -41.49
N SER A 235 -18.76 18.43 -42.25
CA SER A 235 -18.40 18.82 -43.60
C SER A 235 -19.67 18.76 -44.46
N LEU A 236 -20.23 19.94 -44.76
CA LEU A 236 -21.24 20.15 -45.81
C LEU A 236 -20.63 20.05 -47.21
#